data_AF-A0ABC9U1C7-F1
#
_entry.id   AF-A0ABC9U1C7-F1
#
_cell.length_a   1.000
_cell.length_b   1.000
_cell.length_c   1.000
_cell.angle_alpha   90.00
_cell.angle_beta   90.00
_cell.angle_gamma   90.00
#
_symmetry.space_group_name_H-M   'P 1'
#
loop_
_entity.id
_entity.type
_entity.pdbx_description
1 polymer ?
#
loop_
_entity_poly.entity_id
_entity_poly.type
_entity_poly.pdbx_seq_one_letter_code
_entity_poly.pdbx_strand_id
1 'polypeptide(L)'
;MRFSEEVKAALWELIDEMSLNVSEFTVHPEKDFTRKKKWDFPTLMKFTISMESQSLKNELHKYFGYTTDCPSTASFNQRRAQIRAEAFQSLFTSFTAKYSKNQNLFKGYRLIA
;
A
#
# COMPACT_ATOMS: atom_id res chain seq x y z
N MET A 1 -13.01 16.91 9.54
CA MET A 1 -12.47 15.54 9.75
C MET A 1 -12.92 14.52 8.69
N ARG A 2 -14.14 14.59 8.14
CA ARG A 2 -14.66 13.59 7.16
C ARG A 2 -13.81 13.38 5.89
N PHE A 3 -13.21 14.43 5.34
CA PHE A 3 -12.43 14.32 4.11
C PHE A 3 -11.16 13.46 4.26
N SER A 4 -10.45 13.56 5.40
CA SER A 4 -9.26 12.75 5.63
C SER A 4 -9.59 11.25 5.76
N GLU A 5 -10.73 10.94 6.38
CA GLU A 5 -11.24 9.57 6.50
C GLU A 5 -11.66 9.01 5.14
N GLU A 6 -12.36 9.81 4.33
CA GLU A 6 -12.73 9.48 2.94
C GLU A 6 -11.47 9.19 2.09
N VAL A 7 -10.48 10.08 2.17
CA VAL A 7 -9.21 9.93 1.43
C VAL A 7 -8.49 8.65 1.80
N LYS A 8 -8.43 8.35 3.11
CA LYS A 8 -7.84 7.12 3.63
C LYS A 8 -8.62 5.87 3.19
N ALA A 9 -9.94 5.90 3.28
CA ALA A 9 -10.80 4.80 2.85
C ALA A 9 -10.61 4.52 1.35
N ALA A 10 -10.61 5.56 0.52
CA ALA A 10 -10.37 5.44 -0.92
C ALA A 10 -9.01 4.83 -1.25
N LEU A 11 -7.95 5.17 -0.49
CA LEU A 11 -6.63 4.56 -0.67
C LEU A 11 -6.66 3.07 -0.33
N TRP A 12 -7.34 2.70 0.77
CA TRP A 12 -7.45 1.30 1.19
C TRP A 12 -8.29 0.47 0.21
N GLU A 13 -9.40 1.00 -0.28
CA GLU A 13 -10.22 0.39 -1.33
C GLU A 13 -9.39 0.10 -2.58
N LEU A 14 -8.59 1.07 -3.05
CA LEU A 14 -7.72 0.86 -4.22
C LEU A 14 -6.70 -0.25 -4.00
N ILE A 15 -6.11 -0.37 -2.80
CA ILE A 15 -5.19 -1.46 -2.47
C ILE A 15 -5.92 -2.80 -2.46
N ASP A 16 -7.15 -2.84 -1.94
CA ASP A 16 -7.97 -4.05 -1.90
C ASP A 16 -8.44 -4.45 -3.32
N GLU A 17 -8.77 -3.49 -4.19
CA GLU A 17 -9.04 -3.73 -5.61
C GLU A 17 -7.83 -4.30 -6.35
N MET A 18 -6.63 -3.75 -6.12
CA MET A 18 -5.39 -4.29 -6.68
C MET A 18 -5.12 -5.73 -6.22
N SER A 19 -5.61 -6.11 -5.05
CA SER A 19 -5.46 -7.49 -4.53
C SER A 19 -6.28 -8.53 -5.31
N LEU A 20 -7.20 -8.11 -6.18
CA LEU A 20 -7.91 -9.01 -7.09
C LEU A 20 -7.02 -9.47 -8.25
N ASN A 21 -6.02 -8.67 -8.65
CA ASN A 21 -5.11 -8.93 -9.77
C ASN A 21 -3.63 -8.88 -9.33
N VAL A 22 -3.29 -9.56 -8.22
CA VAL A 22 -1.93 -9.56 -7.65
C VAL A 22 -0.86 -10.06 -8.62
N SER A 23 -1.22 -10.90 -9.59
CA SER A 23 -0.34 -11.40 -10.64
C SER A 23 0.33 -10.27 -11.44
N GLU A 24 -0.36 -9.15 -11.67
CA GLU A 24 0.21 -8.00 -12.41
C GLU A 24 1.31 -7.28 -11.62
N PHE A 25 1.25 -7.37 -10.29
CA PHE A 25 2.06 -6.59 -9.35
C PHE A 25 3.17 -7.39 -8.68
N THR A 26 3.34 -8.66 -9.04
CA THR A 26 4.31 -9.57 -8.43
C THR A 26 5.42 -9.96 -9.39
N VAL A 27 6.56 -10.36 -8.81
CA VAL A 27 7.73 -10.81 -9.59
C VAL A 27 7.50 -12.20 -10.18
N HIS A 28 6.90 -13.11 -9.40
CA HIS A 28 6.52 -14.45 -9.85
C HIS A 28 5.01 -14.70 -9.66
N PRO A 29 4.18 -14.34 -10.66
CA PRO A 29 2.71 -14.39 -10.56
C PRO A 29 2.12 -15.73 -10.13
N GLU A 30 2.75 -16.84 -10.56
CA GLU A 30 2.29 -18.20 -10.26
C GLU A 30 2.58 -18.67 -8.83
N LYS A 31 3.43 -17.94 -8.09
CA LYS A 31 3.96 -18.39 -6.78
C LYS A 31 3.81 -17.35 -5.69
N ASP A 32 4.03 -16.10 -6.01
CA ASP A 32 4.03 -15.02 -5.03
C ASP A 32 2.59 -14.73 -4.57
N PHE A 33 2.40 -14.62 -3.25
CA PHE A 33 1.10 -14.33 -2.63
C PHE A 33 -0.04 -15.34 -2.87
N THR A 34 0.21 -16.47 -3.53
CA THR A 34 -0.79 -17.55 -3.72
C THR A 34 -1.17 -18.25 -2.41
N ARG A 35 -0.24 -18.31 -1.44
CA ARG A 35 -0.51 -18.84 -0.09
C ARG A 35 -0.74 -17.73 0.92
N LYS A 36 -1.84 -17.82 1.68
CA LYS A 36 -2.10 -16.93 2.82
C LYS A 36 -1.02 -17.13 3.90
N LYS A 37 -0.27 -16.07 4.18
CA LYS A 37 0.71 -15.97 5.29
C LYS A 37 0.36 -14.72 6.11
N LYS A 38 1.15 -14.44 7.17
CA LYS A 38 1.04 -13.20 7.97
C LYS A 38 1.16 -11.91 7.12
N TRP A 39 1.82 -12.00 5.97
CA TRP A 39 1.86 -10.96 4.95
C TRP A 39 1.07 -11.40 3.74
N ASP A 40 -0.17 -10.95 3.60
CA ASP A 40 -0.82 -10.92 2.29
C ASP A 40 -0.48 -9.62 1.54
N PHE A 41 -0.88 -9.54 0.28
CA PHE A 41 -0.58 -8.40 -0.59
C PHE A 41 -1.12 -7.08 -0.02
N PRO A 42 -2.42 -6.97 0.34
CA PRO A 42 -2.95 -5.72 0.85
C PRO A 42 -2.34 -5.32 2.20
N THR A 43 -2.08 -6.27 3.11
CA THR A 43 -1.41 -5.97 4.39
C THR A 43 -0.02 -5.39 4.17
N LEU A 44 0.76 -5.96 3.24
CA LEU A 44 2.12 -5.50 2.95
C LEU A 44 2.15 -4.10 2.33
N MET A 45 1.23 -3.83 1.41
CA MET A 45 1.05 -2.51 0.80
C MET A 45 0.62 -1.47 1.85
N LYS A 46 -0.42 -1.78 2.63
CA LYS A 46 -0.94 -0.90 3.71
C LYS A 46 0.15 -0.61 4.74
N PHE A 47 0.91 -1.62 5.16
CA PHE A 47 2.02 -1.45 6.09
C PHE A 47 3.12 -0.56 5.51
N THR A 48 3.53 -0.78 4.26
CA THR A 48 4.60 0.00 3.61
C THR A 48 4.25 1.50 3.53
N ILE A 49 2.99 1.84 3.23
CA ILE A 49 2.54 3.25 3.16
C ILE A 49 2.36 3.86 4.55
N SER A 50 2.04 3.04 5.55
CA SER A 50 1.80 3.50 6.92
C SER A 50 3.07 3.59 7.78
N MET A 51 4.23 3.15 7.26
CA MET A 51 5.50 3.24 7.98
C MET A 51 5.83 4.69 8.30
N GLU A 52 6.19 4.96 9.55
CA GLU A 52 6.72 6.25 9.98
C GLU A 52 8.27 6.21 9.96
N SER A 53 8.93 7.18 10.60
CA SER A 53 10.39 7.33 10.58
C SER A 53 11.14 6.47 11.60
N GLN A 54 10.48 5.50 12.26
CA GLN A 54 11.14 4.66 13.26
C GLN A 54 11.86 3.47 12.62
N SER A 55 12.57 2.70 13.45
CA SER A 55 13.16 1.44 12.99
C SER A 55 12.07 0.47 12.52
N LEU A 56 12.35 -0.29 11.46
CA LEU A 56 11.44 -1.30 10.92
C LEU A 56 10.94 -2.27 11.99
N LYS A 57 11.79 -2.63 12.96
CA LYS A 57 11.41 -3.49 14.09
C LYS A 57 10.31 -2.84 14.93
N ASN A 58 10.43 -1.56 15.26
CA ASN A 58 9.44 -0.85 16.06
C ASN A 58 8.13 -0.68 15.29
N GLU A 59 8.20 -0.34 14.00
CA GLU A 59 7.02 -0.23 13.13
C GLU A 59 6.27 -1.57 13.03
N LEU A 60 6.99 -2.68 12.88
CA LEU A 60 6.40 -4.01 12.87
C LEU A 60 5.68 -4.32 14.19
N HIS A 61 6.36 -4.12 15.33
CA HIS A 61 5.73 -4.36 16.62
C HIS A 61 4.49 -3.47 16.83
N LYS A 62 4.57 -2.19 16.46
CA LYS A 62 3.42 -1.26 16.53
C LYS A 62 2.25 -1.73 15.67
N TYR A 63 2.52 -2.13 14.42
CA TYR A 63 1.48 -2.56 13.47
C TYR A 63 0.81 -3.88 13.89
N PHE A 64 1.56 -4.84 14.44
CA PHE A 64 1.05 -6.14 14.90
C PHE A 64 0.68 -6.17 16.39
N GLY A 65 0.53 -5.02 17.04
CA GLY A 65 0.02 -4.90 18.41
C GLY A 65 0.96 -5.48 19.49
N TYR A 66 2.27 -5.41 19.29
CA TYR A 66 3.31 -5.89 20.21
C TYR A 66 3.16 -7.37 20.59
N THR A 67 2.57 -8.17 19.71
CA THR A 67 2.36 -9.60 19.92
C THR A 67 3.65 -10.40 19.72
N THR A 68 3.75 -11.55 20.40
CA THR A 68 4.82 -12.55 20.17
C THR A 68 4.78 -13.12 18.75
N ASP A 69 3.62 -13.00 18.10
CA ASP A 69 3.38 -13.40 16.71
C ASP A 69 3.82 -12.37 15.66
N CYS A 70 4.46 -11.27 16.06
CA CYS A 70 4.98 -10.27 15.15
C CYS A 70 5.93 -10.89 14.10
N PRO A 71 5.76 -10.61 12.79
CA PRO A 71 6.71 -11.03 11.77
C PRO A 71 8.11 -10.43 11.99
N SER A 72 9.13 -11.15 11.54
CA SER A 72 10.51 -10.64 11.58
C SER A 72 10.77 -9.63 10.46
N THR A 73 11.74 -8.73 10.67
CA THR A 73 12.21 -7.77 9.65
C THR A 73 12.65 -8.48 8.36
N ALA A 74 13.33 -9.62 8.47
CA ALA A 74 13.73 -10.43 7.32
C ALA A 74 12.52 -10.98 6.54
N SER A 75 11.49 -11.46 7.25
CA SER A 75 10.27 -11.96 6.61
C SER A 75 9.53 -10.86 5.85
N PHE A 76 9.53 -9.62 6.37
CA PHE A 76 9.00 -8.46 5.68
C PHE A 76 9.80 -8.16 4.41
N ASN A 77 11.12 -8.04 4.50
CA ASN A 77 11.98 -7.74 3.34
C ASN A 77 11.84 -8.77 2.22
N GLN A 78 11.78 -10.06 2.57
CA GLN A 78 11.56 -11.14 1.60
C GLN A 78 10.21 -11.00 0.89
N ARG A 79 9.13 -10.71 1.63
CA ARG A 79 7.80 -10.50 1.04
C ARG A 79 7.72 -9.22 0.22
N ARG A 80 8.40 -8.16 0.65
CA ARG A 80 8.44 -6.87 -0.06
C ARG A 80 9.15 -6.96 -1.39
N ALA A 81 10.21 -7.78 -1.48
CA ALA A 81 10.95 -8.03 -2.72
C ALA A 81 10.10 -8.72 -3.80
N GLN A 82 9.00 -9.39 -3.42
CA GLN A 82 8.08 -10.03 -4.36
C GLN A 82 7.10 -9.04 -5.00
N ILE A 83 6.99 -7.81 -4.48
CA ILE A 83 6.15 -6.75 -5.06
C ILE A 83 6.99 -5.88 -5.99
N ARG A 84 6.52 -5.77 -7.23
CA ARG A 84 7.08 -4.90 -8.27
C ARG A 84 6.85 -3.42 -7.95
N ALA A 85 7.77 -2.54 -8.37
CA ALA A 85 7.64 -1.10 -8.12
C ALA A 85 6.38 -0.51 -8.80
N GLU A 86 5.99 -1.10 -9.93
CA GLU A 86 4.82 -0.78 -10.72
C GLU A 86 3.51 -0.89 -9.93
N ALA A 87 3.47 -1.68 -8.84
CA ALA A 87 2.34 -1.74 -7.93
C ALA A 87 2.08 -0.36 -7.28
N PHE A 88 3.12 0.26 -6.72
CA PHE A 88 3.00 1.57 -6.10
C PHE A 88 2.74 2.67 -7.14
N GLN A 89 3.34 2.56 -8.33
CA GLN A 89 3.04 3.47 -9.43
C GLN A 89 1.56 3.41 -9.80
N SER A 90 1.02 2.21 -10.05
CA SER A 90 -0.39 2.01 -10.38
C SER A 90 -1.33 2.54 -9.29
N LEU A 91 -0.99 2.26 -8.02
CA LEU A 91 -1.73 2.78 -6.88
C LEU A 91 -1.76 4.31 -6.87
N PHE A 92 -0.61 4.97 -6.98
CA PHE A 92 -0.54 6.44 -6.94
C PHE A 92 -1.18 7.09 -8.15
N THR A 93 -1.05 6.50 -9.35
CA THR A 93 -1.74 6.97 -10.55
C THR A 93 -3.25 6.87 -10.38
N SER A 94 -3.77 5.72 -9.94
CA SER A 94 -5.21 5.49 -9.74
C SER A 94 -5.78 6.38 -8.65
N PHE A 95 -5.07 6.51 -7.53
CA PHE A 95 -5.43 7.40 -6.44
C PHE A 95 -5.47 8.86 -6.90
N THR A 96 -4.44 9.32 -7.60
CA THR A 96 -4.41 10.69 -8.15
C THR A 96 -5.56 10.90 -9.12
N ALA A 97 -5.82 9.95 -10.02
CA ALA A 97 -6.91 10.04 -10.99
C ALA A 97 -8.29 10.17 -10.32
N LYS A 98 -8.54 9.44 -9.21
CA LYS A 98 -9.79 9.51 -8.42
C LYS A 98 -10.09 10.94 -7.97
N TYR A 99 -9.07 11.69 -7.56
CA TYR A 99 -9.20 13.08 -7.10
C TYR A 99 -8.89 14.14 -8.17
N SER A 100 -8.55 13.74 -9.40
CA SER A 100 -8.20 14.67 -10.48
C SER A 100 -9.39 15.10 -11.34
N LYS A 101 -10.60 14.60 -11.08
CA LYS A 101 -11.79 14.85 -11.92
C LYS A 101 -12.44 16.23 -11.71
N ASN A 102 -12.11 16.94 -10.63
CA ASN A 102 -12.63 18.29 -10.34
C ASN A 102 -11.53 19.33 -10.58
N GLN A 103 -11.28 19.73 -11.82
CA GLN A 103 -10.21 20.70 -12.11
C GLN A 103 -10.76 22.10 -12.39
N ASN A 104 -10.82 22.92 -11.35
CA ASN A 104 -10.59 24.35 -11.53
C ASN A 104 -9.08 24.55 -11.71
N LEU A 105 -8.58 24.36 -12.94
CA LEU A 105 -7.19 24.65 -13.28
C LEU A 105 -6.95 26.15 -13.13
N PHE A 106 -5.96 26.55 -12.32
CA PHE A 106 -5.53 27.94 -12.31
C PHE A 106 -4.50 28.13 -13.41
N LYS A 107 -4.87 28.83 -14.49
CA LYS A 107 -3.99 29.06 -15.66
C LYS A 107 -3.41 27.78 -16.28
N GLY A 108 -4.18 26.69 -16.27
CA GLY A 108 -3.72 25.38 -16.79
C GLY A 108 -2.86 24.58 -15.81
N TYR A 109 -2.58 25.10 -14.61
CA TYR A 109 -1.84 24.39 -13.56
C TYR A 109 -2.76 23.92 -12.45
N ARG A 110 -2.43 22.76 -11.88
CA ARG A 110 -3.04 22.26 -10.65
C ARG A 110 -2.34 22.91 -9.47
N LEU A 111 -3.08 23.70 -8.70
CA LEU A 111 -2.58 24.21 -7.43
C LEU A 111 -2.51 23.04 -6.44
N ILE A 112 -1.32 22.80 -5.90
CA ILE A 112 -1.08 21.91 -4.77
C ILE A 112 -0.92 22.86 -3.58
N ALA A 113 -1.93 22.93 -2.72
CA ALA A 113 -1.93 23.74 -1.50
C ALA A 113 -1.55 22.88 -0.30
#